data_AF-A0A954WI78-F1
#
_entry.id   AF-A0A954WI78-F1
#
_cell.length_a   1.000
_cell.length_b   1.000
_cell.length_c   1.000
_cell.angle_alpha   90.00
_cell.angle_beta   90.00
_cell.angle_gamma   90.00
#
_symmetry.space_group_name_H-M   'P 1'
#
loop_
_entity.id
_entity.type
_entity.pdbx_description
1 polymer ?
#
loop_
_entity_poly.entity_id
_entity_poly.type
_entity_poly.pdbx_seq_one_letter_code
_entity_poly.pdbx_strand_id
1 'polypeptide(L)' 'MKRLALTLVVLLLHAAIVAAQQPKSPNILIIYADDLGYGDVQCYNPERGKIPTPNIDRLASQGMRFTDGHSSSGVCSPSR' A
#
# COMPACT_ATOMS: atom_id res chain seq x y z
N MET A 1 16.60 30.92 31.73
CA MET A 1 15.97 29.70 32.28
C MET A 1 14.47 29.59 31.95
N LYS A 2 13.63 30.59 32.24
CA LYS A 2 12.16 30.53 31.97
C LYS A 2 11.79 30.33 30.48
N ARG A 3 12.48 30.99 29.56
CA ARG A 3 12.26 30.82 28.10
C ARG A 3 12.59 29.40 27.62
N LEU A 4 13.69 28.83 28.11
CA LEU A 4 14.10 27.46 27.77
C LEU A 4 13.09 26.42 28.29
N ALA A 5 12.59 26.61 29.52
CA ALA A 5 11.56 25.76 30.10
C ALA A 5 10.24 25.83 29.30
N LEU A 6 9.83 27.02 28.87
CA LEU A 6 8.62 27.20 28.05
C LEU A 6 8.76 26.51 26.68
N THR A 7 9.90 26.65 26.01
CA THR A 7 10.15 25.98 24.72
C THR A 7 10.10 24.46 24.86
N LEU A 8 10.68 23.91 25.94
CA LEU A 8 10.65 22.48 26.19
C LEU A 8 9.23 21.96 26.43
N VAL A 9 8.41 22.69 27.19
CA VAL A 9 7.00 22.33 27.42
C VAL A 9 6.20 22.35 26.12
N VAL A 10 6.39 23.35 25.26
CA VAL A 10 5.72 23.41 23.96
C VAL A 10 6.09 22.22 23.08
N LEU A 11 7.38 21.86 23.01
CA LEU A 11 7.84 20.70 22.25
C LEU A 11 7.25 19.37 22.77
N LEU A 12 7.20 19.21 24.09
CA LEU A 12 6.62 18.02 24.71
C LEU A 12 5.11 17.91 24.45
N LEU A 13 4.38 19.03 24.53
CA LEU A 13 2.94 19.06 24.20
C LEU A 13 2.69 18.75 22.72
N HIS A 14 3.54 19.25 21.82
CA HIS A 14 3.40 18.97 20.39
C HIS A 14 3.62 17.48 20.08
N ALA A 15 4.64 16.87 20.69
CA ALA A 15 4.91 15.43 20.54
C ALA A 15 3.75 14.57 21.07
N ALA A 16 3.15 14.95 22.20
CA ALA A 16 2.01 14.23 22.78
C ALA A 16 0.76 14.27 21.88
N ILE A 17 0.47 15.42 21.26
CA ILE A 17 -0.67 15.57 20.33
C ILE A 17 -0.46 14.70 19.08
N VAL A 18 0.74 14.72 18.50
CA VAL A 18 1.08 13.91 17.31
C VAL A 18 0.95 12.40 17.60
N ALA A 19 1.41 11.95 18.78
CA ALA A 19 1.28 10.56 19.18
C ALA A 19 -0.19 10.12 19.37
N ALA A 20 -1.04 11.01 19.91
CA ALA A 20 -2.47 10.76 20.11
C ALA A 20 -3.28 10.69 18.80
N GLN A 21 -2.75 11.24 17.70
CA GLN A 21 -3.42 11.31 16.41
C GLN A 21 -3.13 10.10 15.50
N GLN A 22 -2.36 9.12 15.96
CA GLN A 22 -2.15 7.90 15.19
C GLN A 22 -3.50 7.17 14.99
N PRO A 23 -3.92 6.92 13.73
CA PRO A 23 -5.17 6.23 13.48
C PRO A 23 -5.12 4.84 14.10
N LYS A 24 -6.16 4.49 14.87
CA LYS A 24 -6.23 3.22 15.62
C LYS A 24 -6.19 1.98 14.73
N SER A 25 -6.48 2.14 13.44
CA SER A 25 -6.42 1.10 12.42
C SER A 25 -6.05 1.71 11.06
N PRO A 26 -5.33 0.99 10.20
CA PRO A 26 -5.09 1.44 8.83
C PRO A 26 -6.40 1.47 8.04
N ASN A 27 -6.46 2.36 7.05
CA ASN A 27 -7.49 2.26 6.00
C ASN A 27 -7.08 1.15 5.03
N ILE A 28 -8.02 0.26 4.68
CA ILE A 28 -7.77 -0.84 3.75
C ILE A 28 -8.49 -0.54 2.45
N LEU A 29 -7.73 -0.45 1.35
CA LEU A 29 -8.27 -0.31 0.00
C LEU A 29 -8.02 -1.61 -0.78
N ILE A 30 -9.10 -2.27 -1.20
CA ILE A 30 -9.03 -3.45 -2.07
C ILE A 30 -9.33 -2.99 -3.50
N ILE A 31 -8.33 -3.05 -4.37
CA ILE A 31 -8.51 -2.88 -5.81
C ILE A 31 -8.58 -4.29 -6.42
N TYR A 32 -9.71 -4.61 -7.04
CA TYR A 32 -9.96 -5.92 -7.61
C TYR A 32 -10.36 -5.78 -9.08
N ALA A 33 -9.60 -6.42 -9.97
CA ALA A 33 -9.79 -6.36 -11.42
C ALA A 33 -10.34 -7.69 -11.94
N ASP A 34 -11.31 -7.63 -12.85
CA ASP A 34 -11.85 -8.80 -13.54
C ASP A 34 -10.97 -9.18 -14.73
N ASP A 35 -10.84 -10.47 -15.00
CA ASP A 35 -10.11 -11.03 -16.16
C ASP A 35 -8.66 -10.48 -16.35
N LEU A 36 -7.97 -10.12 -15.27
CA LEU A 36 -6.57 -9.71 -15.32
C LEU A 36 -5.64 -10.93 -15.25
N GLY A 37 -4.98 -11.25 -16.36
CA GLY A 37 -4.02 -12.34 -16.43
C GLY A 37 -2.69 -12.02 -15.71
N TYR A 38 -2.02 -13.05 -15.21
CA TYR A 38 -0.74 -12.90 -14.50
C TYR A 38 0.34 -12.19 -15.34
N GLY A 39 0.35 -12.41 -16.66
CA GLY A 39 1.32 -11.80 -17.58
C GLY A 39 0.96 -10.41 -18.10
N ASP A 40 -0.22 -9.88 -17.74
CA ASP A 40 -0.72 -8.59 -18.25
C ASP A 40 -0.10 -7.39 -17.54
N VAL A 41 0.31 -7.57 -16.28
CA VAL A 41 1.01 -6.55 -15.49
C VAL A 41 2.52 -6.68 -15.71
N GLN A 42 3.14 -5.57 -16.08
CA GLN A 42 4.53 -5.57 -16.54
C GLN A 42 5.52 -6.08 -15.47
N CYS A 43 5.32 -5.77 -14.19
CA CYS A 43 6.19 -6.30 -13.14
C CYS A 43 6.24 -7.83 -13.07
N TYR A 44 5.19 -8.55 -13.49
CA TYR A 44 5.15 -10.03 -13.54
C TYR A 44 5.66 -10.63 -14.86
N ASN A 45 5.72 -9.84 -15.93
CA ASN A 45 6.24 -10.25 -17.22
C ASN A 45 7.12 -9.15 -17.82
N PRO A 46 8.27 -8.81 -17.21
CA PRO A 46 9.04 -7.63 -17.57
C PRO A 46 9.63 -7.68 -18.98
N GLU A 47 9.91 -8.88 -19.49
CA GLU A 47 10.53 -9.08 -20.81
C GLU A 47 9.52 -9.10 -21.95
N ARG A 48 8.31 -9.63 -21.72
CA ARG A 48 7.30 -9.88 -22.78
C ARG A 48 5.96 -9.17 -22.53
N GLY A 49 5.83 -8.43 -21.44
CA GLY A 49 4.65 -7.65 -21.09
C GLY A 49 4.41 -6.58 -22.14
N LYS A 50 3.22 -6.60 -22.76
CA LYS A 50 2.88 -5.69 -23.87
C LYS A 50 2.27 -4.37 -23.38
N ILE A 51 1.73 -4.36 -22.16
CA ILE A 51 0.95 -3.25 -21.62
C ILE A 51 1.77 -2.58 -20.51
N PRO A 52 2.17 -1.31 -20.68
CA PRO A 52 2.82 -0.57 -19.60
C PRO A 52 1.87 -0.36 -18.42
N THR A 53 2.29 -0.76 -17.22
CA THR A 53 1.49 -0.64 -15.99
C THR A 53 2.20 0.18 -14.90
N PRO A 54 2.68 1.41 -15.19
CA PRO A 54 3.63 2.12 -14.32
C PRO A 54 3.10 2.39 -12.90
N ASN A 55 1.79 2.56 -12.73
CA ASN A 55 1.19 2.76 -11.41
C ASN A 55 1.17 1.46 -10.59
N ILE A 56 0.87 0.32 -11.22
CA ILE A 56 0.88 -1.00 -10.55
C ILE A 56 2.32 -1.40 -10.25
N ASP A 57 3.25 -1.14 -11.18
CA ASP A 57 4.67 -1.42 -10.98
C ASP A 57 5.25 -0.59 -9.83
N ARG A 58 4.85 0.67 -9.69
CA ARG A 58 5.21 1.51 -8.55
C ARG A 58 4.63 0.99 -7.24
N LEU A 59 3.38 0.50 -7.23
CA LEU A 59 2.80 -0.13 -6.03
C LEU A 59 3.58 -1.40 -5.64
N ALA A 60 3.95 -2.21 -6.63
CA ALA A 60 4.71 -3.43 -6.40
C ALA A 60 6.13 -3.16 -5.86
N SER A 61 6.80 -2.09 -6.31
CA SER A 61 8.15 -1.72 -5.85
C SER A 61 8.17 -1.07 -4.46
N GLN A 62 7.05 -0.48 -4.03
CA GLN A 62 6.90 0.15 -2.71
C GLN A 62 6.28 -0.78 -1.66
N GLY A 63 5.98 -2.03 -2.03
CA GLY A 63 5.26 -2.97 -1.18
C GLY A 63 5.75 -4.40 -1.34
N MET A 64 4.81 -5.33 -1.21
CA MET A 64 5.05 -6.76 -1.37
C MET A 64 4.34 -7.26 -2.62
N ARG A 65 4.98 -8.21 -3.31
CA ARG A 65 4.45 -8.83 -4.52
C ARG A 65 4.40 -10.34 -4.35
N PHE A 66 3.25 -10.95 -4.66
CA PHE A 66 3.06 -12.39 -4.63
C PHE A 66 3.20 -12.95 -6.04
N THR A 67 4.22 -13.76 -6.29
CA THR A 67 4.48 -14.39 -7.60
C THR A 67 3.87 -15.79 -7.74
N ASP A 68 3.33 -16.31 -6.64
CA ASP A 68 2.66 -17.60 -6.55
C ASP A 68 1.33 -17.41 -5.80
N GLY A 69 0.38 -16.78 -6.49
CA GLY A 69 -0.95 -16.46 -5.97
C GLY A 69 -2.01 -17.03 -6.90
N HIS A 70 -2.91 -17.85 -6.35
CA HIS A 70 -3.92 -18.56 -7.13
C HIS A 70 -5.32 -18.14 -6.72
N SER A 71 -6.22 -18.03 -7.70
CA SER A 71 -7.66 -18.00 -7.44
C SER A 71 -8.13 -19.41 -7.04
N SER A 72 -9.13 -19.48 -6.17
CA SER A 72 -9.81 -20.74 -5.80
C SER A 72 -10.54 -21.37 -7.00
N SER A 73 -10.87 -20.57 -8.02
CA SER A 73 -11.53 -21.01 -9.24
C SER A 73 -11.13 -20.16 -10.45
N GLY A 74 -11.15 -20.76 -11.65
CA GLY A 74 -10.94 -20.05 -12.91
C GLY A 74 -12.18 -19.35 -13.47
N VAL A 75 -13.28 -19.26 -12.70
CA VAL A 75 -14.54 -18.63 -13.10
C VAL A 75 -14.87 -17.48 -12.14
N CYS A 76 -15.33 -16.35 -12.68
CA CYS A 76 -15.52 -15.10 -11.93
C CYS A 76 -16.45 -15.21 -10.71
N SER A 77 -17.53 -16.00 -10.80
CA SER A 77 -18.50 -16.12 -9.69
C SER A 77 -17.94 -16.89 -8.49
N PRO A 78 -17.39 -18.10 -8.64
CA PRO A 78 -16.80 -18.84 -7.51
C PRO A 78 -15.43 -18.32 -7.04
N SER A 79 -14.79 -17.40 -7.78
CA SER A 79 -13.54 -16.77 -7.33
C SER A 79 -13.73 -15.62 -6.33
N ARG A 80 -14.93 -15.05 -6.26
CA ARG A 80 -15.32 -13.90 -5.42
C ARG A 80 -16.04 -14.36 -4.17
#